data_AF-A0A3S5ARN5-F1
#
_entry.id   AF-A0A3S5ARN5-F1
#
_cell.length_a   1.000
_cell.length_b   1.000
_cell.length_c   1.000
_cell.angle_alpha   90.00
_cell.angle_beta   90.00
_cell.angle_gamma   90.00
#
_symmetry.space_group_name_H-M   'P 1'
#
loop_
_entity.id
_entity.type
_entity.pdbx_description
1 polymer ?
#
loop_
_entity_poly.entity_id
_entity_poly.type
_entity_poly.pdbx_seq_one_letter_code
_entity_poly.pdbx_strand_id
1 'polypeptide(L)'
;MYTKLIGVKAVTALLDNLEKDGILATDRMRRESLTRLINLTIRTTYFTSNGRIYEQSFGLPMSSPLSPLLANIFMDKVGENFEMSPQQPTVIMRYLDD
;
A
#
# COMPACT_ATOMS: atom_id res chain seq x y z
N MET A 1 7.28 -4.58 10.48
CA MET A 1 7.85 -3.31 10.02
C MET A 1 7.48 -3.09 8.54
N TYR A 2 6.55 -2.18 8.22
CA TYR A 2 6.10 -1.83 6.85
C TYR A 2 7.18 -1.31 5.89
N THR A 3 8.42 -1.28 6.34
CA THR A 3 9.58 -0.66 5.69
C THR A 3 10.03 -1.40 4.45
N LYS A 4 9.61 -2.66 4.24
CA LYS A 4 9.96 -3.45 3.04
C LYS A 4 8.96 -3.34 1.90
N LEU A 5 7.85 -2.61 2.10
CA LEU A 5 6.79 -2.48 1.11
C LEU A 5 7.06 -1.35 0.14
N ILE A 6 6.87 -1.60 -1.16
CA ILE A 6 6.91 -0.54 -2.16
C ILE A 6 5.59 0.21 -2.07
N GLY A 7 5.58 1.36 -1.38
CA GLY A 7 4.36 2.13 -1.11
C GLY A 7 3.54 2.44 -2.36
N VAL A 8 4.21 2.74 -3.48
CA VAL A 8 3.54 2.97 -4.78
C VAL A 8 2.71 1.75 -5.23
N LYS A 9 3.23 0.53 -5.05
CA LYS A 9 2.51 -0.71 -5.43
C LYS A 9 1.30 -0.96 -4.52
N ALA A 10 1.38 -0.58 -3.26
CA ALA A 10 0.26 -0.68 -2.32
C ALA A 10 -0.86 0.30 -2.71
N VAL A 11 -0.53 1.52 -3.13
CA VAL A 11 -1.50 2.50 -3.63
C VAL A 11 -2.21 2.00 -4.88
N THR A 12 -1.46 1.45 -5.84
CA THR A 12 -2.06 0.91 -7.06
C THR A 12 -3.01 -0.24 -6.74
N ALA A 13 -2.63 -1.16 -5.85
CA ALA A 13 -3.50 -2.26 -5.43
C ALA A 13 -4.80 -1.77 -4.77
N LEU A 14 -4.74 -0.74 -3.93
CA LEU A 14 -5.93 -0.12 -3.35
C LEU A 14 -6.83 0.51 -4.43
N LEU A 15 -6.26 1.25 -5.39
CA LEU A 15 -7.03 1.87 -6.46
C LEU A 15 -7.70 0.84 -7.37
N ASP A 16 -7.01 -0.26 -7.67
CA ASP A 16 -7.56 -1.36 -8.46
C ASP A 16 -8.74 -2.01 -7.74
N ASN A 17 -8.65 -2.21 -6.43
CA ASN A 17 -9.76 -2.76 -5.64
C ASN A 17 -10.97 -1.80 -5.60
N LEU A 18 -10.73 -0.51 -5.38
CA LEU A 18 -11.81 0.49 -5.37
C LEU A 18 -12.48 0.66 -6.76
N GLU A 19 -11.75 0.39 -7.84
CA GLU A 19 -12.31 0.35 -9.19
C GLU A 19 -13.17 -0.90 -9.41
N LYS A 20 -12.69 -2.07 -8.97
CA LYS A 20 -13.48 -3.32 -9.00
C LYS A 20 -14.78 -3.22 -8.20
N ASP A 21 -14.74 -2.56 -7.05
CA ASP A 21 -15.92 -2.35 -6.19
C ASP A 21 -16.89 -1.28 -6.73
N GLY A 22 -16.60 -0.67 -7.88
CA GLY A 22 -17.44 0.36 -8.51
C GLY A 22 -17.42 1.72 -7.80
N ILE A 23 -16.66 1.86 -6.71
CA ILE A 23 -16.56 3.11 -5.91
C ILE A 23 -15.98 4.25 -6.74
N LEU A 24 -15.04 3.94 -7.63
CA LEU A 24 -14.39 4.92 -8.52
C LEU A 24 -15.09 5.07 -9.88
N ALA A 25 -16.11 4.26 -10.19
CA ALA A 25 -16.76 4.25 -11.49
C ALA A 25 -17.66 5.46 -11.74
N THR A 26 -18.05 6.18 -10.68
CA THR A 26 -19.04 7.27 -10.76
C THR A 26 -18.43 8.61 -11.20
N ASP A 27 -17.13 8.85 -10.98
CA ASP A 27 -16.49 10.14 -11.27
C ASP A 27 -14.97 10.02 -11.48
N ARG A 28 -14.48 10.36 -12.69
CA ARG A 28 -13.05 10.39 -13.04
C ARG A 28 -12.25 11.37 -12.19
N MET A 29 -12.82 12.53 -11.86
CA MET A 29 -12.16 13.53 -11.00
C MET A 29 -11.93 12.94 -9.60
N ARG A 30 -12.87 12.14 -9.10
CA ARG A 30 -12.76 11.48 -7.80
C ARG A 30 -11.57 10.51 -7.74
N ARG A 31 -11.31 9.75 -8.82
CA ARG A 31 -10.13 8.86 -8.91
C ARG A 31 -8.82 9.63 -8.86
N GLU A 32 -8.70 10.68 -9.68
CA GLU A 32 -7.47 11.47 -9.75
C GLU A 32 -7.20 12.20 -8.42
N SER A 33 -8.22 12.81 -7.82
CA SER A 33 -8.13 13.48 -6.52
C SER A 33 -7.73 12.51 -5.41
N LEU A 34 -8.37 11.33 -5.35
CA LEU A 34 -8.04 10.32 -4.34
C LEU A 34 -6.61 9.80 -4.52
N THR A 35 -6.21 9.51 -5.76
CA THR A 35 -4.85 9.07 -6.09
C THR A 35 -3.81 10.10 -5.66
N ARG A 36 -4.07 11.39 -5.91
CA ARG A 36 -3.20 12.49 -5.48
C ARG A 36 -3.12 12.59 -3.96
N LEU A 37 -4.25 12.52 -3.26
CA LEU A 37 -4.30 12.58 -1.80
C LEU A 37 -3.51 11.43 -1.15
N ILE A 38 -3.76 10.20 -1.60
CA ILE A 38 -3.06 9.03 -1.07
C ILE A 38 -1.56 9.12 -1.36
N ASN A 39 -1.17 9.48 -2.59
CA ASN A 39 0.26 9.67 -2.90
C ASN A 39 0.91 10.77 -2.05
N LEU A 40 0.21 11.87 -1.79
CA LEU A 40 0.71 12.93 -0.93
C LEU A 40 0.98 12.38 0.48
N THR A 41 -0.01 11.71 1.09
CA THR A 41 0.12 11.18 2.46
C THR A 41 1.25 10.16 2.65
N ILE A 42 1.64 9.43 1.60
CA ILE A 42 2.69 8.42 1.68
C ILE A 42 4.06 9.02 1.34
N ARG A 43 4.12 9.97 0.40
CA ARG A 43 5.38 10.58 -0.05
C ARG A 43 5.87 11.71 0.85
N THR A 44 4.97 12.44 1.51
CA THR A 44 5.35 13.53 2.42
C THR A 44 5.65 13.02 3.82
N THR A 45 6.44 11.96 3.92
CA THR A 45 6.84 11.41 5.22
C THR A 45 8.25 11.87 5.56
N TYR A 46 8.34 12.65 6.62
CA TYR A 46 9.61 13.11 7.17
C TYR A 46 9.77 12.60 8.60
N PHE A 47 11.01 12.29 8.97
CA PHE A 47 11.34 11.92 10.34
C PHE A 47 12.61 12.62 10.78
N THR A 48 12.77 12.80 12.09
CA THR A 48 13.96 13.41 12.68
C THR A 48 14.81 12.35 13.34
N SER A 49 16.10 12.37 13.05
CA SER A 49 17.11 11.54 13.73
C SER A 49 18.37 12.36 13.96
N ASN A 50 18.92 12.35 15.17
CA ASN A 50 20.10 13.13 15.55
C ASN A 50 19.99 14.62 15.17
N GLY A 51 18.81 15.22 15.36
CA GLY A 51 18.55 16.63 15.04
C GLY A 51 18.50 16.97 13.54
N ARG A 52 18.56 15.97 12.65
CA ARG A 52 18.45 16.15 11.20
C ARG A 52 17.11 15.60 10.70
N ILE A 53 16.54 16.27 9.71
CA ILE A 53 15.29 15.87 9.05
C ILE A 53 15.64 15.02 7.82
N TYR A 54 14.94 13.90 7.68
CA TYR A 54 15.09 12.97 6.57
C TYR A 54 13.74 12.72 5.92
N GLU A 55 13.73 12.57 4.60
CA GLU A 55 12.58 12.08 3.85
C GLU A 55 12.65 10.55 3.77
N GLN A 56 11.52 9.89 4.03
CA GLN A 56 11.42 8.46 3.84
C GLN A 56 11.25 8.14 2.35
N SER A 57 12.28 7.53 1.75
CA SER A 57 12.29 7.16 0.34
C SER A 57 11.85 5.72 0.06
N PHE A 58 11.78 4.87 1.09
CA PHE A 58 11.46 3.45 0.96
C PHE A 58 10.55 2.95 2.10
N GLY A 59 9.64 2.04 1.77
CA GLY A 59 8.65 1.55 2.72
C GLY A 59 7.38 2.40 2.77
N LEU A 60 6.42 1.93 3.57
CA LEU A 60 5.33 2.78 4.04
C LEU A 60 5.73 3.46 5.36
N PRO A 61 5.22 4.68 5.61
CA PRO A 61 5.47 5.39 6.84
C PRO A 61 4.82 4.75 8.05
N MET A 62 5.60 4.32 9.03
CA MET A 62 5.08 3.58 10.20
C MET A 62 4.04 4.35 11.00
N SER A 63 4.20 5.67 11.09
CA SER A 63 3.32 6.56 11.84
C SER A 63 2.05 6.93 11.07
N SER A 64 1.93 6.54 9.80
CA SER A 64 0.73 6.86 9.02
C SER A 64 -0.42 5.91 9.36
N PRO A 65 -1.62 6.42 9.64
CA PRO A 65 -2.80 5.59 9.87
C PRO A 65 -3.21 4.78 8.63
N LEU A 66 -2.73 5.15 7.45
CA LEU A 66 -3.01 4.42 6.20
C LEU A 66 -2.08 3.23 5.97
N SER A 67 -0.92 3.20 6.63
CA SER A 67 0.09 2.16 6.38
C SER A 67 -0.39 0.74 6.68
N PRO A 68 -1.11 0.47 7.80
CA PRO A 68 -1.64 -0.87 8.05
C PRO A 68 -2.60 -1.35 6.95
N LEU A 69 -3.48 -0.46 6.49
CA LEU A 69 -4.45 -0.77 5.44
C LEU A 69 -3.75 -1.07 4.11
N LEU A 70 -2.84 -0.18 3.69
CA LEU A 70 -2.10 -0.32 2.44
C LEU A 70 -1.24 -1.59 2.43
N ALA A 71 -0.62 -1.91 3.56
CA ALA A 71 0.14 -3.14 3.73
C ALA A 71 -0.75 -4.38 3.62
N ASN A 72 -1.90 -4.40 4.28
CA ASN A 72 -2.84 -5.51 4.18
C ASN A 72 -3.29 -5.75 2.74
N ILE A 73 -3.71 -4.69 2.03
CA ILE A 73 -4.15 -4.76 0.63
C ILE A 73 -3.02 -5.24 -0.28
N PHE A 74 -1.80 -4.76 -0.07
CA PHE A 74 -0.65 -5.24 -0.84
C PHE A 74 -0.40 -6.73 -0.60
N MET A 75 -0.49 -7.18 0.65
CA MET A 75 -0.30 -8.60 0.99
C MET A 75 -1.43 -9.48 0.44
N ASP A 76 -2.67 -9.00 0.37
CA ASP A 76 -3.76 -9.67 -0.35
C ASP A 76 -3.39 -9.89 -1.82
N LYS A 77 -2.89 -8.83 -2.48
CA LYS A 77 -2.46 -8.90 -3.89
C LYS A 77 -1.32 -9.88 -4.13
N VAL A 78 -0.38 -9.96 -3.18
CA VAL A 78 0.71 -10.94 -3.20
C VAL A 78 0.15 -12.36 -3.04
N GLY A 79 -0.83 -12.56 -2.15
CA GLY A 79 -1.55 -13.83 -1.98
C GLY A 79 -2.23 -14.31 -3.26
N GLU A 80 -3.00 -13.44 -3.93
CA GLU A 80 -3.63 -13.75 -5.23
C GLU A 80 -2.61 -14.27 -6.26
N ASN A 81 -1.41 -13.68 -6.30
CA ASN A 81 -0.37 -14.12 -7.23
C ASN A 81 0.18 -15.52 -6.89
N PHE A 82 0.19 -15.90 -5.61
CA PHE A 82 0.60 -17.24 -5.19
C PHE A 82 -0.47 -18.29 -5.52
N GLU A 83 -1.76 -17.95 -5.39
CA GLU A 83 -2.87 -18.83 -5.78
C GLU A 83 -2.90 -19.08 -7.30
N MET A 84 -2.53 -18.08 -8.10
CA MET A 84 -2.41 -18.23 -9.56
C MET A 84 -1.10 -18.90 -10.00
N SER A 85 -0.18 -19.21 -9.08
CA SER A 85 1.11 -19.82 -9.40
C SER A 85 0.98 -21.33 -9.64
N PRO A 86 1.70 -21.91 -10.63
CA PRO A 86 1.80 -23.36 -10.80
C PRO A 86 2.33 -24.10 -9.56
N GLN A 87 3.05 -23.38 -8.70
CA GLN A 87 3.61 -23.87 -7.43
C GLN A 87 2.91 -23.22 -6.25
N GLN A 88 1.58 -23.32 -6.19
CA GLN A 88 0.81 -22.78 -5.08
C GLN A 88 1.18 -23.51 -3.76
N PRO A 89 1.42 -22.77 -2.67
CA PRO A 89 1.66 -23.37 -1.36
C PRO A 89 0.37 -24.03 -0.82
N THR A 90 0.50 -25.16 -0.12
CA THR A 90 -0.63 -25.88 0.50
C THR A 90 -1.27 -25.10 1.65
N VAL A 91 -0.49 -24.26 2.33
CA VAL A 91 -0.94 -23.43 3.45
C VAL A 91 -0.28 -22.06 3.31
N ILE A 92 -1.09 -21.00 3.41
CA ILE A 92 -0.63 -19.62 3.52
C ILE A 92 -1.03 -19.11 4.90
N MET A 93 -0.05 -18.89 5.77
CA MET A 93 -0.25 -18.16 7.02
C MET A 93 0.26 -16.74 6.80
N ARG A 94 -0.63 -15.77 6.98
CA ARG A 94 -0.31 -14.37 6.68
C ARG A 94 -0.27 -13.55 7.96
N TYR A 95 0.94 -13.21 8.36
CA TYR A 95 1.20 -12.12 9.28
C TYR A 95 1.71 -10.94 8.48
N LEU A 96 1.44 -9.73 8.95
CA LEU A 96 1.74 -8.52 8.17
C LEU A 96 3.25 -8.29 8.02
N ASP A 97 4.04 -8.80 8.96
CA ASP A 97 5.44 -8.47 9.16
C ASP A 97 6.35 -9.69 9.43
N ASP A 98 5.79 -10.90 9.56
CA ASP A 98 6.52 -12.13 9.90
C ASP A 98 6.90 -12.95 8.66
#